data_AF-A0A2P6VPM3-F1
#
_entry.id   AF-A0A2P6VPM3-F1
#
_cell.length_a   1.000
_cell.length_b   1.000
_cell.length_c   1.000
_cell.angle_alpha   90.00
_cell.angle_beta   90.00
_cell.angle_gamma   90.00
#
_symmetry.space_group_name_H-M   'P 1'
#
loop_
_entity.id
_entity.type
_entity.pdbx_description
1 polymer ?
#
loop_
_entity_poly.entity_id
_entity_poly.type
_entity_poly.pdbx_seq_one_letter_code
_entity_poly.pdbx_strand_id
1 'polypeptide(L)'
;MASRIESGASKLCAAPKEPDDASALCLPDDVLSSVLALLPQKQRAQAALVCRRWAGVTRTAAVLWESVELGLTLPNPHVLERTECFLAWLIPRARAVAKLTIAARRDDAAAAAAGGAGSPSGAASLGPLHLQLLWSNLVSALTLMGPSLRHLSIEWPDELQLGAWMATLAALESASFTAPRIVVRPGLGSLPALTDLRFRSSKKPLAFAAGHASPRAPNAGNAGGGGGGEPGGAGGASSPAAAALGAPLLPCQLVKLRLEGCHLTELPAPLSRLTALEDLVLSDNNLQAARLTMLSRLTTLQQLTMMGCNMQCLPPTLAALRNLRVLYLDMGIQAPAPDMPPMHRQCDALLGPLQNLGILSMGACHLQAFPAELACQSSLRALYLDDNSMTSLPAGAYLDGLHVLGVDWRVLFNSHAVLRHARRLSKLCLMAMGKLEAEAAVATEGDVAAVVCSLAGHPSLRQVLLPSLDGHRSQLYIAALNVLIGVSRAQHLEVKAVTYHGIGNEWLDWLREVEAEEAGGNGCPGAAPLLGRVSSTRVPRRSSP
;
A
#
# COMPACT_ATOMS: atom_id res chain seq x y z
N MET A 1 8.37 -44.44 11.21
CA MET A 1 8.98 -45.21 12.30
C MET A 1 8.79 -44.45 13.60
N ALA A 2 7.69 -44.75 14.29
CA ALA A 2 7.43 -44.33 15.66
C ALA A 2 7.97 -45.42 16.58
N SER A 3 8.82 -45.07 17.54
CA SER A 3 8.88 -45.66 18.89
C SER A 3 10.02 -45.01 19.67
N ARG A 4 9.80 -44.86 20.99
CA ARG A 4 10.69 -44.33 22.04
C ARG A 4 10.50 -42.87 22.44
N ILE A 5 9.29 -42.57 22.94
CA ILE A 5 9.13 -41.61 24.06
C ILE A 5 8.14 -42.25 25.05
N GLU A 6 8.60 -43.25 25.80
CA GLU A 6 7.94 -43.71 27.04
C GLU A 6 9.02 -44.19 28.02
N SER A 7 9.61 -43.25 28.76
CA SER A 7 10.09 -43.46 30.14
C SER A 7 10.59 -42.14 30.71
N GLY A 8 9.70 -41.43 31.41
CA GLY A 8 10.07 -40.19 32.08
C GLY A 8 8.95 -39.50 32.85
N ALA A 9 7.83 -40.19 33.10
CA ALA A 9 6.73 -39.69 33.91
C ALA A 9 6.90 -40.12 35.37
N SER A 10 7.93 -39.62 36.06
CA SER A 10 8.02 -39.69 37.53
C SER A 10 9.12 -38.78 38.11
N LYS A 11 9.08 -37.47 37.82
CA LYS A 11 9.93 -36.49 38.55
C LYS A 11 9.43 -35.02 38.46
N LEU A 12 8.11 -34.82 38.37
CA LEU A 12 7.47 -33.49 38.44
C LEU A 12 6.90 -33.26 39.86
N CYS A 13 7.79 -33.14 40.85
CA CYS A 13 7.53 -32.56 42.17
C CYS A 13 8.89 -32.32 42.86
N ALA A 14 9.68 -31.40 42.31
CA ALA A 14 10.84 -30.85 43.00
C ALA A 14 10.80 -29.33 42.83
N ALA A 15 10.70 -28.61 43.95
CA ALA A 15 10.83 -27.16 44.01
C ALA A 15 12.11 -26.72 43.28
N PRO A 16 12.12 -25.57 42.58
CA PRO A 16 13.32 -25.11 41.91
C PRO A 16 14.37 -24.82 42.97
N LYS A 17 15.47 -25.58 42.97
CA LYS A 17 16.69 -25.24 43.70
C LYS A 17 17.19 -23.90 43.17
N GLU A 18 17.40 -22.96 44.08
CA GLU A 18 18.08 -21.68 43.80
C GLU A 18 19.43 -21.95 43.12
N PRO A 19 19.74 -21.29 42.00
CA PRO A 19 21.09 -21.29 41.46
C PRO A 19 21.90 -20.17 42.13
N ASP A 20 23.12 -20.53 42.54
CA ASP A 20 24.14 -19.65 43.11
C ASP A 20 24.41 -18.38 42.25
N ASP A 21 24.74 -17.31 42.97
CA ASP A 21 25.05 -15.96 42.50
C ASP A 21 26.11 -15.91 41.38
N ALA A 22 25.66 -15.95 40.12
CA ALA A 22 26.44 -15.58 38.95
C ALA A 22 26.01 -14.19 38.47
N SER A 23 26.95 -13.24 38.51
CA SER A 23 26.82 -11.78 38.35
C SER A 23 25.99 -11.23 37.17
N ALA A 24 25.68 -12.04 36.15
CA ALA A 24 24.80 -11.64 35.04
C ALA A 24 23.30 -11.62 35.42
N LEU A 25 22.89 -12.33 36.48
CA LEU A 25 21.51 -12.37 36.98
C LEU A 25 21.15 -11.20 37.92
N CYS A 26 22.14 -10.36 38.27
CA CYS A 26 22.03 -9.29 39.25
C CYS A 26 21.87 -7.87 38.67
N LEU A 27 21.70 -7.71 37.35
CA LEU A 27 21.46 -6.39 36.73
C LEU A 27 20.24 -5.69 37.38
N PRO A 28 20.27 -4.37 37.59
CA PRO A 28 19.07 -3.62 38.01
C PRO A 28 17.90 -3.82 37.03
N ASP A 29 16.67 -3.82 37.54
CA ASP A 29 15.49 -4.14 36.72
C ASP A 29 15.32 -3.17 35.53
N ASP A 30 15.73 -1.91 35.70
CA ASP A 30 15.72 -0.88 34.65
C ASP A 30 16.69 -1.21 33.50
N VAL A 31 17.90 -1.64 33.86
CA VAL A 31 18.94 -2.05 32.89
C VAL A 31 18.51 -3.33 32.19
N LEU A 32 17.96 -4.28 32.95
CA LEU A 32 17.44 -5.52 32.38
C LEU A 32 16.27 -5.26 31.41
N SER A 33 15.34 -4.38 31.76
CA SER A 33 14.24 -3.99 30.87
C SER A 33 14.74 -3.33 29.58
N SER A 34 15.78 -2.50 29.66
CA SER A 34 16.41 -1.84 28.51
C SER A 34 17.13 -2.84 27.61
N VAL A 35 17.87 -3.79 28.19
CA VAL A 35 18.54 -4.87 27.44
C VAL A 35 17.51 -5.77 26.75
N LEU A 36 16.44 -6.14 27.46
CA LEU A 36 15.37 -6.96 26.90
C LEU A 36 14.61 -6.24 25.77
N ALA A 37 14.49 -4.91 25.82
CA ALA A 37 13.83 -4.11 24.78
C ALA A 37 14.56 -4.21 23.43
N LEU A 38 15.88 -4.43 23.44
CA LEU A 38 16.68 -4.62 22.23
C LEU A 38 16.53 -6.02 21.60
N LEU A 39 15.92 -6.98 22.33
CA LEU A 39 15.81 -8.35 21.86
C LEU A 39 14.50 -8.60 21.07
N PRO A 40 14.56 -9.44 19.99
CA PRO A 40 13.38 -9.94 19.32
C PRO A 40 12.41 -10.67 20.28
N GLN A 41 11.11 -10.64 19.98
CA GLN A 41 10.06 -11.21 20.82
C GLN A 41 10.30 -12.70 21.18
N LYS A 42 10.85 -13.49 20.24
CA LYS A 42 11.21 -14.91 20.50
C LYS A 42 12.30 -15.04 21.56
N GLN A 43 13.32 -14.19 21.51
CA GLN A 43 14.42 -14.21 22.47
C GLN A 43 13.98 -13.65 23.82
N ARG A 44 13.08 -12.65 23.86
CA ARG A 44 12.43 -12.18 25.09
C ARG A 44 11.63 -13.29 25.79
N ALA A 45 10.90 -14.11 25.02
CA ALA A 45 10.16 -15.24 25.57
C ALA A 45 11.10 -16.31 26.17
N GLN A 46 12.25 -16.57 25.54
CA GLN A 46 13.29 -17.45 26.09
C GLN A 46 13.94 -16.88 27.35
N ALA A 47 14.21 -15.57 27.37
CA ALA A 47 14.77 -14.86 28.52
C ALA A 47 13.84 -14.94 29.75
N ALA A 48 12.52 -14.93 29.55
CA ALA A 48 11.55 -15.13 30.62
C ALA A 48 11.58 -16.53 31.26
N LEU A 49 12.20 -17.53 30.61
CA LEU A 49 12.34 -18.89 31.14
C LEU A 49 13.61 -19.09 31.98
N VAL A 50 14.53 -18.12 31.97
CA VAL A 50 15.84 -18.25 32.64
C VAL A 50 15.70 -18.26 34.15
N CYS A 51 14.98 -17.29 34.73
CA CYS A 51 14.73 -17.23 36.17
C CYS A 51 13.44 -16.48 36.51
N ARG A 52 12.93 -16.65 37.75
CA ARG A 52 11.70 -15.99 38.22
C ARG A 52 11.78 -14.47 38.17
N ARG A 53 12.97 -13.89 38.41
CA ARG A 53 13.18 -12.45 38.37
C ARG A 53 13.04 -11.90 36.95
N TRP A 54 13.68 -12.53 35.97
CA TRP A 54 13.55 -12.17 34.56
C TRP A 54 12.12 -12.38 34.05
N ALA A 55 11.44 -13.43 34.50
CA ALA A 55 10.01 -13.62 34.27
C ALA A 55 9.16 -12.49 34.89
N GLY A 56 9.54 -11.94 36.04
CA GLY A 56 8.89 -10.81 36.68
C GLY A 56 9.08 -9.49 35.93
N VAL A 57 10.33 -9.17 35.55
CA VAL A 57 10.68 -7.96 34.81
C VAL A 57 10.05 -7.98 33.42
N THR A 58 10.14 -9.11 32.70
CA THR A 58 9.44 -9.26 31.42
C THR A 58 7.94 -8.99 31.57
N ARG A 59 7.29 -9.51 32.61
CA ARG A 59 5.85 -9.32 32.82
C ARG A 59 5.44 -7.89 33.17
N THR A 60 6.29 -7.10 33.82
CA THR A 60 5.92 -5.82 34.44
C THR A 60 6.42 -4.60 33.67
N ALA A 61 7.55 -4.71 32.97
CA ALA A 61 8.14 -3.58 32.25
C ALA A 61 7.29 -3.16 31.04
N ALA A 62 6.66 -1.99 31.14
CA ALA A 62 5.80 -1.42 30.09
C ALA A 62 6.54 -1.22 28.76
N VAL A 63 7.83 -0.87 28.81
CA VAL A 63 8.69 -0.63 27.64
C VAL A 63 8.77 -1.86 26.72
N LEU A 64 8.64 -3.06 27.27
CA LEU A 64 8.69 -4.30 26.47
C LEU A 64 7.41 -4.54 25.66
N TRP A 65 6.32 -3.87 26.02
CA TRP A 65 4.98 -4.18 25.51
C TRP A 65 4.40 -3.07 24.63
N GLU A 66 5.21 -2.07 24.27
CA GLU A 66 4.80 -0.97 23.40
C GLU A 66 4.28 -1.47 22.04
N SER A 67 4.89 -2.52 21.48
CA SER A 67 4.47 -3.16 20.23
C SER A 67 4.18 -4.65 20.43
N VAL A 68 2.96 -5.07 20.08
CA VAL A 68 2.48 -6.45 20.20
C VAL A 68 1.98 -6.96 18.86
N GLU A 69 2.40 -8.17 18.50
CA GLU A 69 1.91 -8.87 17.31
C GLU A 69 1.20 -10.18 17.70
N LEU A 70 -0.03 -10.35 17.23
CA LEU A 70 -0.85 -11.54 17.39
C LEU A 70 -1.01 -12.22 16.03
N GLY A 71 -0.31 -13.34 15.85
CA GLY A 71 -0.48 -14.23 14.70
C GLY A 71 -1.47 -15.35 15.00
N LEU A 72 -2.57 -15.43 14.27
CA LEU A 72 -3.55 -16.51 14.34
C LEU A 72 -3.48 -17.34 13.06
N THR A 73 -3.38 -18.66 13.18
CA THR A 73 -3.46 -19.59 12.05
C THR A 73 -4.74 -20.40 12.16
N LEU A 74 -5.51 -20.48 11.07
CA LEU A 74 -6.81 -21.14 11.00
C LEU A 74 -6.81 -22.19 9.87
N PRO A 75 -7.37 -23.40 10.05
CA PRO A 75 -8.08 -23.88 11.23
C PRO A 75 -7.11 -24.48 12.26
N ASN A 76 -7.16 -24.01 13.51
CA ASN A 76 -6.45 -24.64 14.62
C ASN A 76 -7.43 -24.76 15.81
N PRO A 77 -7.66 -25.98 16.33
CA PRO A 77 -8.68 -26.24 17.35
C PRO A 77 -8.43 -25.50 18.66
N HIS A 78 -7.18 -25.16 18.98
CA HIS A 78 -6.80 -24.45 20.20
C HIS A 78 -6.72 -22.93 20.02
N VAL A 79 -7.18 -22.37 18.90
CA VAL A 79 -7.11 -20.91 18.65
C VAL A 79 -7.91 -20.14 19.68
N LEU A 80 -9.05 -20.66 20.13
CA LEU A 80 -9.90 -19.99 21.10
C LEU A 80 -9.22 -19.91 22.47
N GLU A 81 -8.73 -21.04 22.99
CA GLU A 81 -7.97 -21.10 24.25
C GLU A 81 -6.70 -20.23 24.19
N ARG A 82 -5.97 -20.24 23.06
CA ARG A 82 -4.78 -19.39 22.88
C ARG A 82 -5.15 -17.91 22.84
N THR A 83 -6.27 -17.56 22.21
CA THR A 83 -6.76 -16.18 22.17
C THR A 83 -7.21 -15.74 23.56
N GLU A 84 -7.91 -16.58 24.32
CA GLU A 84 -8.29 -16.29 25.71
C GLU A 84 -7.05 -16.12 26.61
N CYS A 85 -6.07 -17.01 26.52
CA CYS A 85 -4.79 -16.87 27.22
C CYS A 85 -4.09 -15.56 26.84
N PHE A 86 -4.08 -15.22 25.55
CA PHE A 86 -3.51 -13.97 25.06
C PHE A 86 -4.27 -12.75 25.60
N LEU A 87 -5.61 -12.77 25.61
CA LEU A 87 -6.43 -11.69 26.12
C LEU A 87 -6.27 -11.51 27.63
N ALA A 88 -6.23 -12.61 28.40
CA ALA A 88 -5.93 -12.59 29.82
C ALA A 88 -4.54 -12.00 30.11
N TRP A 89 -3.58 -12.22 29.21
CA TRP A 89 -2.26 -11.60 29.27
C TRP A 89 -2.27 -10.12 28.84
N LEU A 90 -3.06 -9.75 27.83
CA LEU A 90 -3.11 -8.42 27.23
C LEU A 90 -3.85 -7.41 28.11
N ILE A 91 -4.99 -7.79 28.69
CA ILE A 91 -5.88 -6.88 29.45
C ILE A 91 -5.14 -6.13 30.57
N PRO A 92 -4.34 -6.79 31.45
CA PRO A 92 -3.57 -6.09 32.48
C PRO A 92 -2.50 -5.13 31.93
N ARG A 93 -2.10 -5.30 30.66
CA ARG A 93 -1.03 -4.55 29.98
C ARG A 93 -1.57 -3.55 28.97
N ALA A 94 -2.89 -3.47 28.79
CA ALA A 94 -3.57 -2.69 27.76
C ALA A 94 -3.04 -1.25 27.66
N ARG A 95 -2.81 -0.60 28.81
CA ARG A 95 -2.33 0.79 28.91
C ARG A 95 -0.89 1.01 28.39
N ALA A 96 -0.08 -0.04 28.33
CA ALA A 96 1.31 0.03 27.85
C ALA A 96 1.43 -0.24 26.34
N VAL A 97 0.39 -0.79 25.71
CA VAL A 97 0.41 -1.15 24.29
C VAL A 97 0.06 0.07 23.44
N ALA A 98 1.04 0.54 22.66
CA ALA A 98 0.87 1.65 21.72
C ALA A 98 0.65 1.16 20.29
N LYS A 99 1.21 0.01 19.92
CA LYS A 99 1.10 -0.61 18.59
C LYS A 99 0.62 -2.05 18.70
N LEU A 100 -0.45 -2.37 17.96
CA LEU A 100 -1.02 -3.71 17.90
C LEU A 100 -1.21 -4.17 16.46
N THR A 101 -0.64 -5.32 16.14
CA THR A 101 -0.84 -6.02 14.87
C THR A 101 -1.58 -7.32 15.12
N ILE A 102 -2.73 -7.52 14.49
CA ILE A 102 -3.48 -8.77 14.51
C ILE A 102 -3.45 -9.34 13.08
N ALA A 103 -2.82 -10.50 12.90
CA ALA A 103 -2.74 -11.17 11.60
C ALA A 103 -3.35 -12.57 11.71
N ALA A 104 -4.56 -12.72 11.17
CA ALA A 104 -5.26 -14.00 11.09
C ALA A 104 -5.17 -14.56 9.66
N ARG A 105 -4.49 -15.69 9.50
CA ARG A 105 -4.28 -16.35 8.21
C ARG A 105 -5.02 -17.68 8.14
N ARG A 106 -5.61 -17.94 6.98
CA ARG A 106 -6.19 -19.24 6.64
C ARG A 106 -5.11 -20.09 5.98
N ASP A 107 -4.89 -21.29 6.52
CA ASP A 107 -3.97 -22.27 5.99
C ASP A 107 -4.72 -23.10 4.93
N ASP A 108 -4.73 -22.58 3.70
CA ASP A 108 -5.46 -23.20 2.59
C ASP A 108 -4.90 -24.60 2.22
N ALA A 109 -3.65 -24.90 2.60
CA ALA A 109 -3.05 -26.23 2.48
C ALA A 109 -3.74 -27.28 3.37
N ALA A 110 -4.15 -26.89 4.58
CA ALA A 110 -4.91 -27.77 5.48
C ALA A 110 -6.37 -27.91 5.02
N ALA A 111 -6.95 -26.86 4.43
CA ALA A 111 -8.30 -26.90 3.86
C ALA A 111 -8.38 -27.78 2.59
N ALA A 112 -7.36 -27.77 1.74
CA ALA A 112 -7.28 -28.63 0.55
C ALA A 112 -7.06 -30.11 0.90
N ALA A 113 -6.27 -30.41 1.94
CA ALA A 113 -6.08 -31.77 2.44
C ALA A 113 -7.37 -32.38 3.03
N ALA A 114 -8.27 -31.55 3.57
CA ALA A 114 -9.57 -31.98 4.09
C ALA A 114 -10.65 -32.17 2.99
N GLY A 115 -10.40 -31.75 1.75
CA GLY A 115 -11.32 -31.85 0.62
C GLY A 115 -11.25 -33.15 -0.18
N GLY A 116 -10.39 -34.10 0.20
CA GLY A 116 -10.30 -35.42 -0.41
C GLY A 116 -11.43 -36.34 0.08
N ALA A 117 -12.22 -36.85 -0.85
CA ALA A 117 -13.34 -37.74 -0.57
C ALA A 117 -12.94 -38.96 0.30
N GLY A 118 -13.62 -39.10 1.44
CA GLY A 118 -13.68 -40.36 2.21
C GLY A 118 -12.68 -40.49 3.36
N SER A 119 -12.93 -39.82 4.48
CA SER A 119 -12.57 -40.28 5.84
C SER A 119 -13.31 -39.47 6.92
N PRO A 120 -14.05 -40.10 7.86
CA PRO A 120 -14.64 -39.40 8.99
C PRO A 120 -13.61 -39.33 10.12
N SER A 121 -12.83 -38.26 10.19
CA SER A 121 -12.12 -37.89 11.43
C SER A 121 -11.91 -36.38 11.52
N GLY A 122 -12.79 -35.72 12.29
CA GLY A 122 -12.43 -34.79 13.37
C GLY A 122 -11.53 -33.57 13.14
N ALA A 123 -11.12 -33.19 11.92
CA ALA A 123 -10.49 -31.89 11.70
C ALA A 123 -11.58 -30.81 11.61
N ALA A 124 -12.11 -30.40 12.76
CA ALA A 124 -13.13 -29.37 12.88
C ALA A 124 -12.63 -28.06 12.23
N SER A 125 -13.06 -27.80 11.00
CA SER A 125 -13.03 -26.45 10.46
C SER A 125 -13.78 -25.56 11.45
N LEU A 126 -13.12 -24.54 12.01
CA LEU A 126 -13.78 -23.58 12.89
C LEU A 126 -15.01 -23.00 12.17
N GLY A 127 -16.19 -23.32 12.68
CA GLY A 127 -17.44 -22.80 12.14
C GLY A 127 -17.50 -21.26 12.25
N PRO A 128 -18.32 -20.59 11.42
CA PRO A 128 -18.42 -19.13 11.39
C PRO A 128 -18.73 -18.48 12.74
N LEU A 129 -19.46 -19.20 13.62
CA LEU A 129 -19.77 -18.75 14.98
C LEU A 129 -18.52 -18.61 15.86
N HIS A 130 -17.53 -19.50 15.73
CA HIS A 130 -16.31 -19.42 16.53
C HIS A 130 -15.45 -18.22 16.12
N LEU A 131 -15.40 -17.90 14.82
CA LEU A 131 -14.71 -16.71 14.33
C LEU A 131 -15.41 -15.42 14.78
N GLN A 132 -16.74 -15.42 14.84
CA GLN A 132 -17.50 -14.30 15.39
C GLN A 132 -17.23 -14.10 16.88
N LEU A 133 -17.15 -15.18 17.67
CA LEU A 133 -16.79 -15.12 19.09
C LEU A 133 -15.36 -14.61 19.29
N LEU A 134 -14.39 -15.14 18.54
CA LEU A 134 -13.01 -14.67 18.54
C LEU A 134 -12.93 -13.17 18.24
N TRP A 135 -13.63 -12.72 17.21
CA TRP A 135 -13.68 -11.31 16.84
C TRP A 135 -14.32 -10.46 17.96
N SER A 136 -15.43 -10.90 18.56
CA SER A 136 -16.08 -10.22 19.67
C SER A 136 -15.15 -10.05 20.88
N ASN A 137 -14.40 -11.09 21.23
CA ASN A 137 -13.45 -11.05 22.34
C ASN A 137 -12.29 -10.08 22.04
N LEU A 138 -11.78 -10.09 20.81
CA LEU A 138 -10.74 -9.15 20.37
C LEU A 138 -11.24 -7.70 20.39
N VAL A 139 -12.45 -7.43 19.90
CA VAL A 139 -13.08 -6.10 19.94
C VAL A 139 -13.22 -5.62 21.38
N SER A 140 -13.64 -6.49 22.30
CA SER A 140 -13.77 -6.14 23.73
C SER A 140 -12.42 -5.80 24.36
N ALA A 141 -11.33 -6.42 23.92
CA ALA A 141 -10.00 -6.06 24.38
C ALA A 141 -9.49 -4.75 23.74
N LEU A 142 -9.79 -4.53 22.45
CA LEU A 142 -9.45 -3.30 21.74
C LEU A 142 -10.08 -2.07 22.42
N THR A 143 -11.35 -2.16 22.86
CA THR A 143 -12.01 -1.05 23.55
C THR A 143 -11.34 -0.68 24.88
N LEU A 144 -10.71 -1.64 25.57
CA LEU A 144 -9.94 -1.40 26.80
C LEU A 144 -8.60 -0.69 26.54
N MET A 145 -8.04 -0.84 25.33
CA MET A 145 -6.77 -0.22 24.92
C MET A 145 -6.94 1.18 24.31
N GLY A 146 -8.17 1.69 24.26
CA GLY A 146 -8.50 2.95 23.59
C GLY A 146 -7.61 4.17 23.87
N PRO A 147 -7.22 4.48 25.13
CA PRO A 147 -6.43 5.67 25.43
C PRO A 147 -4.93 5.53 25.14
N SER A 148 -4.41 4.32 24.96
CA SER A 148 -2.97 4.07 24.75
C SER A 148 -2.62 3.68 23.32
N LEU A 149 -3.58 3.07 22.59
CA LEU A 149 -3.32 2.51 21.28
C LEU A 149 -3.23 3.61 20.21
N ARG A 150 -2.02 3.82 19.68
CA ARG A 150 -1.71 4.78 18.60
C ARG A 150 -1.71 4.16 17.21
N HIS A 151 -1.33 2.89 17.11
CA HIS A 151 -1.19 2.19 15.82
C HIS A 151 -1.90 0.84 15.85
N LEU A 152 -2.83 0.63 14.92
CA LEU A 152 -3.60 -0.61 14.80
C LEU A 152 -3.49 -1.19 13.38
N SER A 153 -3.07 -2.45 13.28
CA SER A 153 -3.08 -3.18 12.01
C SER A 153 -3.86 -4.49 12.16
N ILE A 154 -4.88 -4.71 11.33
CA ILE A 154 -5.71 -5.92 11.35
C ILE A 154 -5.72 -6.54 9.96
N GLU A 155 -5.21 -7.76 9.85
CA GLU A 155 -5.37 -8.66 8.70
C GLU A 155 -6.34 -9.77 9.11
N TRP A 156 -7.53 -9.79 8.52
CA TRP A 156 -8.60 -10.70 8.86
C TRP A 156 -9.02 -11.56 7.65
N PRO A 157 -9.23 -12.88 7.81
CA PRO A 157 -9.46 -13.79 6.69
C PRO A 157 -10.88 -13.74 6.14
N ASP A 158 -11.84 -13.15 6.87
CA ASP A 158 -13.26 -13.07 6.51
C ASP A 158 -13.77 -11.63 6.47
N GLU A 159 -15.08 -11.41 6.40
CA GLU A 159 -15.67 -10.08 6.42
C GLU A 159 -15.33 -9.33 7.72
N LEU A 160 -14.74 -8.14 7.57
CA LEU A 160 -14.38 -7.25 8.65
C LEU A 160 -15.41 -6.11 8.76
N GLN A 161 -16.10 -6.05 9.89
CA GLN A 161 -17.08 -4.99 10.18
C GLN A 161 -16.49 -4.01 11.20
N LEU A 162 -16.18 -2.80 10.72
CA LEU A 162 -15.78 -1.68 11.56
C LEU A 162 -17.03 -0.91 11.98
N GLY A 163 -17.16 -0.58 13.26
CA GLY A 163 -18.35 0.11 13.77
C GLY A 163 -18.06 0.92 15.02
N ALA A 164 -19.06 1.05 15.90
CA ALA A 164 -19.03 1.97 17.03
C ALA A 164 -17.85 1.75 17.99
N TRP A 165 -17.34 0.52 18.11
CA TRP A 165 -16.18 0.23 18.96
C TRP A 165 -14.93 1.01 18.57
N MET A 166 -14.77 1.39 17.30
CA MET A 166 -13.66 2.22 16.84
C MET A 166 -13.64 3.58 17.53
N ALA A 167 -14.81 4.14 17.90
CA ALA A 167 -14.89 5.44 18.57
C ALA A 167 -14.23 5.45 19.95
N THR A 168 -13.98 4.27 20.55
CA THR A 168 -13.26 4.15 21.83
C THR A 168 -11.76 4.38 21.70
N LEU A 169 -11.20 4.28 20.49
CA LEU A 169 -9.77 4.37 20.21
C LEU A 169 -9.32 5.84 20.01
N ALA A 170 -9.60 6.70 20.98
CA ALA A 170 -9.41 8.15 20.84
C ALA A 170 -7.95 8.57 20.55
N ALA A 171 -6.96 7.79 20.99
CA ALA A 171 -5.54 8.05 20.78
C ALA A 171 -4.97 7.47 19.46
N LEU A 172 -5.84 6.88 18.61
CA LEU A 172 -5.39 6.21 17.40
C LEU A 172 -4.93 7.21 16.34
N GLU A 173 -3.65 7.16 16.01
CA GLU A 173 -3.00 8.01 15.00
C GLU A 173 -2.96 7.33 13.63
N SER A 174 -2.72 6.00 13.61
CA SER A 174 -2.68 5.23 12.38
C SER A 174 -3.45 3.90 12.45
N ALA A 175 -4.14 3.56 11.37
CA ALA A 175 -4.90 2.32 11.25
C ALA A 175 -4.74 1.66 9.87
N SER A 176 -4.60 0.34 9.85
CA SER A 176 -4.49 -0.47 8.63
C SER A 176 -5.40 -1.68 8.71
N PHE A 177 -6.30 -1.84 7.74
CA PHE A 177 -7.27 -2.92 7.70
C PHE A 177 -7.17 -3.67 6.37
N THR A 178 -6.90 -4.97 6.45
CA THR A 178 -6.84 -5.88 5.30
C THR A 178 -7.83 -7.01 5.52
N ALA A 179 -8.82 -7.14 4.63
CA ALA A 179 -9.78 -8.24 4.69
C ALA A 179 -10.45 -8.46 3.33
N PRO A 180 -10.96 -9.67 3.01
CA PRO A 180 -11.67 -9.90 1.75
C PRO A 180 -12.84 -8.97 1.49
N ARG A 181 -13.53 -8.54 2.55
CA ARG A 181 -14.58 -7.52 2.51
C ARG A 181 -14.49 -6.66 3.76
N ILE A 182 -14.50 -5.34 3.58
CA ILE A 182 -14.51 -4.38 4.68
C ILE A 182 -15.81 -3.57 4.60
N VAL A 183 -16.52 -3.49 5.72
CA VAL A 183 -17.70 -2.64 5.87
C VAL A 183 -17.43 -1.63 6.97
N VAL A 184 -17.43 -0.35 6.62
CA VAL A 184 -17.25 0.78 7.55
C VAL A 184 -18.62 1.31 7.95
N ARG A 185 -18.92 1.25 9.24
CA ARG A 185 -20.10 1.86 9.88
C ARG A 185 -19.68 3.09 10.71
N PRO A 186 -20.64 3.92 11.17
CA PRO A 186 -20.33 5.07 12.01
C PRO A 186 -19.51 4.68 13.26
N GLY A 187 -18.52 5.50 13.59
CA GLY A 187 -17.60 5.30 14.71
C GLY A 187 -16.15 5.66 14.38
N LEU A 188 -15.73 5.50 13.12
CA LEU A 188 -14.37 5.84 12.69
C LEU A 188 -14.16 7.35 12.52
N GLY A 189 -15.18 8.09 12.07
CA GLY A 189 -15.06 9.52 11.83
C GLY A 189 -15.09 10.41 13.07
N SER A 190 -15.34 9.85 14.26
CA SER A 190 -15.26 10.57 15.53
C SER A 190 -13.86 10.52 16.16
N LEU A 191 -12.89 9.89 15.50
CA LEU A 191 -11.53 9.78 16.02
C LEU A 191 -10.76 11.09 15.80
N PRO A 192 -10.29 11.77 16.87
CA PRO A 192 -9.69 13.10 16.77
C PRO A 192 -8.19 13.11 16.44
N ALA A 193 -7.50 11.98 16.64
CA ALA A 193 -6.05 11.86 16.40
C ALA A 193 -5.69 11.12 15.11
N LEU A 194 -6.67 10.54 14.40
CA LEU A 194 -6.38 9.68 13.25
C LEU A 194 -5.94 10.50 12.04
N THR A 195 -4.67 10.36 11.66
CA THR A 195 -4.05 11.02 10.52
C THR A 195 -3.84 10.08 9.35
N ASP A 196 -3.61 8.79 9.63
CA ASP A 196 -3.19 7.78 8.66
C ASP A 196 -4.15 6.60 8.63
N LEU A 197 -4.78 6.35 7.48
CA LEU A 197 -5.74 5.26 7.33
C LEU A 197 -5.48 4.45 6.06
N ARG A 198 -5.45 3.13 6.21
CA ARG A 198 -5.22 2.19 5.11
C ARG A 198 -6.29 1.12 5.07
N PHE A 199 -6.86 0.92 3.90
CA PHE A 199 -7.76 -0.17 3.58
C PHE A 199 -7.21 -0.97 2.41
N ARG A 200 -7.33 -2.29 2.52
CA ARG A 200 -7.09 -3.23 1.41
C ARG A 200 -8.18 -4.29 1.41
N SER A 201 -8.99 -4.33 0.35
CA SER A 201 -10.14 -5.25 0.28
C SER A 201 -10.04 -6.24 -0.87
N SER A 202 -9.57 -7.47 -0.58
CA SER A 202 -9.11 -8.35 -1.66
C SER A 202 -10.21 -8.96 -2.55
N LYS A 203 -11.47 -9.08 -2.11
CA LYS A 203 -12.53 -9.78 -2.88
C LYS A 203 -13.76 -8.95 -3.23
N LYS A 204 -14.13 -7.98 -2.39
CA LYS A 204 -15.37 -7.21 -2.54
C LYS A 204 -15.09 -5.71 -2.41
N PRO A 205 -15.95 -4.85 -2.97
CA PRO A 205 -15.81 -3.41 -2.83
C PRO A 205 -15.90 -3.00 -1.35
N LEU A 206 -15.03 -2.07 -0.96
CA LEU A 206 -15.10 -1.38 0.33
C LEU A 206 -16.47 -0.69 0.45
N ALA A 207 -17.24 -1.05 1.47
CA ALA A 207 -18.59 -0.55 1.65
C ALA A 207 -18.69 0.41 2.84
N PHE A 208 -19.32 1.56 2.62
CA PHE A 208 -19.64 2.54 3.65
C PHE A 208 -21.15 2.45 3.95
N ALA A 209 -21.51 1.89 5.11
CA ALA A 209 -22.91 1.69 5.48
C ALA A 209 -23.32 2.71 6.54
N ALA A 210 -24.22 3.64 6.18
CA ALA A 210 -24.70 4.70 7.07
C ALA A 210 -25.73 4.24 8.12
N GLY A 211 -26.12 2.95 8.14
CA GLY A 211 -27.09 2.43 9.11
C GLY A 211 -27.11 0.90 9.22
N HIS A 212 -27.67 0.40 10.33
CA HIS A 212 -27.84 -1.03 10.62
C HIS A 212 -28.76 -1.73 9.59
N ALA A 213 -28.18 -2.25 8.52
CA ALA A 213 -28.81 -3.35 7.78
C ALA A 213 -28.46 -4.66 8.49
N SER A 214 -29.40 -5.16 9.31
CA SER A 214 -29.41 -6.56 9.75
C SER A 214 -29.61 -7.45 8.52
N PRO A 215 -28.88 -8.58 8.35
CA PRO A 215 -29.09 -9.46 7.21
C PRO A 215 -30.32 -10.32 7.46
N ARG A 216 -31.46 -9.99 6.87
CA ARG A 216 -32.61 -10.91 6.80
C ARG A 216 -33.13 -10.99 5.35
N ALA A 217 -32.81 -12.14 4.76
CA ALA A 217 -33.36 -12.89 3.61
C ALA A 217 -34.06 -12.17 2.43
N PRO A 218 -33.83 -12.65 1.19
CA PRO A 218 -34.57 -12.21 0.00
C PRO A 218 -35.92 -12.95 -0.10
N ASN A 219 -37.04 -12.23 -0.03
CA ASN A 219 -38.29 -12.50 -0.77
C ASN A 219 -39.46 -11.68 -0.24
N ALA A 220 -39.95 -10.76 -1.08
CA ALA A 220 -41.35 -10.39 -1.30
C ALA A 220 -41.29 -9.19 -2.28
N GLY A 221 -41.72 -9.27 -3.52
CA GLY A 221 -43.04 -9.75 -3.92
C GLY A 221 -43.96 -8.53 -4.01
N ASN A 222 -43.90 -7.86 -5.16
CA ASN A 222 -44.91 -7.00 -5.79
C ASN A 222 -46.25 -6.76 -5.03
N ALA A 223 -46.56 -5.50 -4.72
CA ALA A 223 -47.93 -4.95 -4.75
C ALA A 223 -47.89 -3.41 -4.68
N GLY A 224 -48.59 -2.75 -5.62
CA GLY A 224 -48.65 -1.29 -5.75
C GLY A 224 -49.72 -0.61 -4.89
N GLY A 225 -49.86 0.71 -5.11
CA GLY A 225 -51.07 1.46 -4.74
C GLY A 225 -50.82 2.74 -3.91
N GLY A 226 -50.88 3.87 -4.62
CA GLY A 226 -51.38 5.22 -4.28
C GLY A 226 -51.66 5.70 -2.84
N GLY A 227 -51.49 7.01 -2.66
CA GLY A 227 -52.27 7.81 -1.70
C GLY A 227 -51.43 8.77 -0.87
N GLY A 228 -51.60 10.07 -1.12
CA GLY A 228 -51.01 11.14 -0.32
C GLY A 228 -51.66 11.33 1.05
N GLY A 229 -50.91 11.95 1.96
CA GLY A 229 -51.37 12.40 3.27
C GLY A 229 -50.23 13.07 4.02
N GLU A 230 -50.43 14.34 4.38
CA GLU A 230 -49.52 15.23 5.11
C GLU A 230 -49.12 14.68 6.50
N PRO A 231 -47.99 15.11 7.10
CA PRO A 231 -47.71 14.83 8.51
C PRO A 231 -48.08 16.03 9.40
N GLY A 232 -49.06 15.83 10.29
CA GLY A 232 -49.28 16.63 11.50
C GLY A 232 -48.34 16.18 12.63
N GLY A 233 -47.81 17.14 13.40
CA GLY A 233 -46.76 16.90 14.39
C GLY A 233 -47.24 16.41 15.77
N ALA A 234 -46.31 15.81 16.54
CA ALA A 234 -46.19 15.94 17.99
C ALA A 234 -44.92 15.22 18.52
N GLY A 235 -44.07 15.97 19.24
CA GLY A 235 -43.46 15.61 20.53
C GLY A 235 -42.66 14.31 20.72
N GLY A 236 -41.33 14.48 20.85
CA GLY A 236 -40.61 14.04 22.06
C GLY A 236 -40.30 12.54 22.23
N ALA A 237 -39.16 12.10 21.68
CA ALA A 237 -38.19 11.24 22.37
C ALA A 237 -36.89 11.25 21.56
N SER A 238 -35.89 12.00 22.03
CA SER A 238 -34.53 12.01 21.49
C SER A 238 -33.87 10.63 21.70
N SER A 239 -34.12 9.73 20.76
CA SER A 239 -33.40 8.47 20.65
C SER A 239 -32.01 8.73 20.03
N PRO A 240 -30.92 8.12 20.53
CA PRO A 240 -29.56 8.34 20.01
C PRO A 240 -29.38 7.90 18.55
N ALA A 241 -30.41 7.28 17.94
CA ALA A 241 -30.46 6.93 16.53
C ALA A 241 -30.55 8.14 15.58
N ALA A 242 -31.14 9.27 16.01
CA ALA A 242 -31.23 10.46 15.16
C ALA A 242 -29.88 11.20 15.03
N ALA A 243 -28.99 11.07 16.02
CA ALA A 243 -27.62 11.59 15.96
C ALA A 243 -26.71 10.79 15.02
N ALA A 244 -27.07 9.54 14.70
CA ALA A 244 -26.28 8.66 13.81
C ALA A 244 -26.45 8.98 12.32
N LEU A 245 -27.50 9.71 11.92
CA LEU A 245 -27.75 10.10 10.51
C LEU A 245 -26.81 11.20 10.00
N GLY A 246 -26.00 11.81 10.88
CA GLY A 246 -25.02 12.84 10.52
C GLY A 246 -23.57 12.53 10.91
N ALA A 247 -23.32 11.38 11.56
CA ALA A 247 -21.99 11.06 12.05
C ALA A 247 -21.02 10.83 10.88
N PRO A 248 -19.86 11.51 10.84
CA PRO A 248 -18.87 11.32 9.79
C PRO A 248 -18.39 9.86 9.78
N LEU A 249 -18.34 9.26 8.59
CA LEU A 249 -17.83 7.90 8.39
C LEU A 249 -16.30 7.86 8.32
N LEU A 250 -15.67 8.99 7.99
CA LEU A 250 -14.23 9.21 7.95
C LEU A 250 -13.89 10.51 8.70
N PRO A 251 -12.77 10.57 9.44
CA PRO A 251 -12.43 11.75 10.23
C PRO A 251 -11.88 12.86 9.33
N CYS A 252 -12.26 14.11 9.59
CA CYS A 252 -11.93 15.23 8.71
C CYS A 252 -10.45 15.66 8.77
N GLN A 253 -9.72 15.33 9.86
CA GLN A 253 -8.29 15.68 10.01
C GLN A 253 -7.32 14.67 9.38
N LEU A 254 -7.85 13.75 8.58
CA LEU A 254 -7.06 12.68 7.97
C LEU A 254 -6.13 13.27 6.90
N VAL A 255 -4.83 13.02 7.04
CA VAL A 255 -3.77 13.55 6.18
C VAL A 255 -3.42 12.53 5.09
N LYS A 256 -3.42 11.24 5.43
CA LYS A 256 -3.01 10.15 4.52
C LYS A 256 -4.07 9.06 4.44
N LEU A 257 -4.60 8.85 3.23
CA LEU A 257 -5.60 7.82 2.95
C LEU A 257 -5.10 6.85 1.88
N ARG A 258 -5.15 5.55 2.19
CA ARG A 258 -4.83 4.50 1.21
C ARG A 258 -5.98 3.54 1.05
N LEU A 259 -6.47 3.44 -0.17
CA LEU A 259 -7.54 2.55 -0.60
C LEU A 259 -6.97 1.66 -1.71
N GLU A 260 -6.02 0.79 -1.37
CA GLU A 260 -5.32 -0.04 -2.36
C GLU A 260 -6.05 -1.36 -2.55
N GLY A 261 -6.38 -1.73 -3.79
CA GLY A 261 -7.06 -2.99 -4.04
C GLY A 261 -8.38 -3.08 -3.30
N CYS A 262 -9.23 -2.05 -3.37
CA CYS A 262 -10.52 -1.98 -2.68
C CYS A 262 -11.71 -2.23 -3.60
N HIS A 263 -11.49 -2.69 -4.84
CA HIS A 263 -12.50 -2.91 -5.88
C HIS A 263 -13.45 -1.72 -6.08
N LEU A 264 -12.95 -0.50 -5.87
CA LEU A 264 -13.73 0.71 -6.00
C LEU A 264 -13.97 1.02 -7.49
N THR A 265 -15.22 1.34 -7.84
CA THR A 265 -15.59 1.89 -9.16
C THR A 265 -15.78 3.40 -9.13
N GLU A 266 -16.08 3.93 -7.94
CA GLU A 266 -16.28 5.35 -7.66
C GLU A 266 -15.70 5.69 -6.29
N LEU A 267 -15.39 6.97 -6.07
CA LEU A 267 -14.94 7.43 -4.76
C LEU A 267 -16.13 7.58 -3.80
N PRO A 268 -16.06 6.99 -2.59
CA PRO A 268 -17.12 7.13 -1.61
C PRO A 268 -17.41 8.59 -1.26
N ALA A 269 -18.69 8.95 -1.18
CA ALA A 269 -19.14 10.31 -0.84
C ALA A 269 -18.48 10.90 0.44
N PRO A 270 -18.20 10.12 1.51
CA PRO A 270 -17.47 10.61 2.67
C PRO A 270 -16.09 11.23 2.40
N LEU A 271 -15.38 10.85 1.33
CA LEU A 271 -14.06 11.45 1.01
C LEU A 271 -14.17 12.95 0.71
N SER A 272 -15.33 13.42 0.23
CA SER A 272 -15.53 14.83 -0.13
C SER A 272 -15.38 15.82 1.04
N ARG A 273 -15.34 15.32 2.28
CA ARG A 273 -15.18 16.12 3.51
C ARG A 273 -13.74 16.17 4.02
N LEU A 274 -12.81 15.44 3.40
CA LEU A 274 -11.41 15.34 3.83
C LEU A 274 -10.58 16.52 3.30
N THR A 275 -10.87 17.72 3.77
CA THR A 275 -10.22 18.95 3.30
C THR A 275 -8.78 19.13 3.80
N ALA A 276 -8.30 18.27 4.71
CA ALA A 276 -6.93 18.26 5.21
C ALA A 276 -6.07 17.16 4.56
N LEU A 277 -6.62 16.42 3.58
CA LEU A 277 -5.93 15.30 2.96
C LEU A 277 -4.78 15.80 2.08
N GLU A 278 -3.58 15.28 2.33
CA GLU A 278 -2.37 15.59 1.57
C GLU A 278 -1.97 14.41 0.67
N ASP A 279 -2.14 13.17 1.15
CA ASP A 279 -1.73 11.97 0.43
C ASP A 279 -2.91 11.02 0.19
N LEU A 280 -3.17 10.69 -1.08
CA LEU A 280 -4.23 9.75 -1.47
C LEU A 280 -3.71 8.66 -2.40
N VAL A 281 -3.80 7.40 -1.96
CA VAL A 281 -3.47 6.22 -2.75
C VAL A 281 -4.74 5.46 -3.09
N LEU A 282 -5.00 5.25 -4.38
CA LEU A 282 -6.16 4.54 -4.91
C LEU A 282 -5.76 3.37 -5.84
N SER A 283 -4.52 2.90 -5.75
CA SER A 283 -3.99 1.89 -6.66
C SER A 283 -4.80 0.59 -6.65
N ASP A 284 -4.75 -0.16 -7.76
CA ASP A 284 -5.40 -1.47 -7.94
C ASP A 284 -6.94 -1.45 -7.75
N ASN A 285 -7.59 -0.33 -8.09
CA ASN A 285 -9.05 -0.23 -8.16
C ASN A 285 -9.55 -0.30 -9.62
N ASN A 286 -10.86 -0.25 -9.84
CA ASN A 286 -11.44 -0.20 -11.19
C ASN A 286 -12.19 1.11 -11.40
N LEU A 287 -11.46 2.23 -11.23
CA LEU A 287 -12.05 3.56 -11.13
C LEU A 287 -12.55 4.04 -12.49
N GLN A 288 -13.72 4.68 -12.50
CA GLN A 288 -14.22 5.38 -13.68
C GLN A 288 -13.93 6.87 -13.55
N ALA A 289 -13.19 7.46 -14.49
CA ALA A 289 -12.79 8.87 -14.47
C ALA A 289 -13.97 9.85 -14.25
N ALA A 290 -15.10 9.58 -14.90
CA ALA A 290 -16.33 10.38 -14.76
C ALA A 290 -16.90 10.39 -13.32
N ARG A 291 -16.56 9.40 -12.49
CA ARG A 291 -17.04 9.24 -11.11
C ARG A 291 -16.04 9.74 -10.06
N LEU A 292 -14.99 10.45 -10.49
CA LEU A 292 -13.98 11.04 -9.61
C LEU A 292 -14.18 12.55 -9.41
N THR A 293 -15.40 13.03 -9.60
CA THR A 293 -15.75 14.46 -9.48
C THR A 293 -15.44 15.03 -8.09
N MET A 294 -15.50 14.19 -7.05
CA MET A 294 -15.20 14.58 -5.67
C MET A 294 -13.72 14.93 -5.43
N LEU A 295 -12.78 14.50 -6.29
CA LEU A 295 -11.36 14.87 -6.18
C LEU A 295 -11.17 16.39 -6.20
N SER A 296 -12.04 17.13 -6.91
CA SER A 296 -11.98 18.60 -6.99
C SER A 296 -12.10 19.32 -5.63
N ARG A 297 -12.61 18.64 -4.59
CA ARG A 297 -12.76 19.19 -3.24
C ARG A 297 -11.52 18.99 -2.37
N LEU A 298 -10.59 18.14 -2.77
CA LEU A 298 -9.37 17.81 -2.03
C LEU A 298 -8.26 18.81 -2.41
N THR A 299 -8.48 20.10 -2.15
CA THR A 299 -7.59 21.16 -2.63
C THR A 299 -6.21 21.19 -1.96
N THR A 300 -6.06 20.54 -0.79
CA THR A 300 -4.79 20.39 -0.07
C THR A 300 -3.94 19.22 -0.56
N LEU A 301 -4.45 18.42 -1.51
CA LEU A 301 -3.77 17.20 -1.94
C LEU A 301 -2.43 17.52 -2.61
N GLN A 302 -1.38 16.89 -2.12
CA GLN A 302 0.00 17.00 -2.61
C GLN A 302 0.43 15.74 -3.35
N GLN A 303 -0.06 14.57 -2.96
CA GLN A 303 0.28 13.29 -3.59
C GLN A 303 -0.96 12.50 -3.98
N LEU A 304 -1.02 12.07 -5.24
CA LEU A 304 -2.08 11.22 -5.77
C LEU A 304 -1.51 10.03 -6.53
N THR A 305 -1.87 8.82 -6.09
CA THR A 305 -1.47 7.57 -6.74
C THR A 305 -2.70 6.81 -7.23
N MET A 306 -2.80 6.57 -8.54
CA MET A 306 -3.88 5.82 -9.20
C MET A 306 -3.30 4.79 -10.18
N MET A 307 -2.31 4.03 -9.73
CA MET A 307 -1.69 2.95 -10.52
C MET A 307 -2.60 1.73 -10.61
N GLY A 308 -2.67 1.08 -11.77
CA GLY A 308 -3.45 -0.13 -11.98
C GLY A 308 -4.97 0.09 -11.92
N CYS A 309 -5.44 1.31 -12.19
CA CYS A 309 -6.85 1.68 -12.04
C CYS A 309 -7.76 1.42 -13.26
N ASN A 310 -7.23 0.86 -14.36
CA ASN A 310 -7.93 0.59 -15.62
C ASN A 310 -8.77 1.78 -16.16
N MET A 311 -8.37 3.01 -15.85
CA MET A 311 -9.02 4.23 -16.33
C MET A 311 -8.81 4.45 -17.83
N GLN A 312 -9.89 4.56 -18.59
CA GLN A 312 -9.81 4.88 -20.03
C GLN A 312 -9.49 6.36 -20.32
N CYS A 313 -9.72 7.23 -19.34
CA CYS A 313 -9.54 8.67 -19.46
C CYS A 313 -9.00 9.23 -18.15
N LEU A 314 -8.36 10.40 -18.18
CA LEU A 314 -8.03 11.14 -16.97
C LEU A 314 -9.28 11.87 -16.43
N PRO A 315 -9.48 11.94 -15.10
CA PRO A 315 -10.61 12.65 -14.55
C PRO A 315 -10.42 14.16 -14.74
N PRO A 316 -11.45 14.87 -15.26
CA PRO A 316 -11.34 16.31 -15.54
C PRO A 316 -11.10 17.14 -14.26
N THR A 317 -11.35 16.55 -13.10
CA THR A 317 -11.12 17.15 -11.79
C THR A 317 -9.66 17.20 -11.36
N LEU A 318 -8.72 16.56 -12.09
CA LEU A 318 -7.29 16.73 -11.82
C LEU A 318 -6.85 18.18 -11.94
N ALA A 319 -7.40 18.93 -12.89
CA ALA A 319 -7.07 20.35 -13.11
C ALA A 319 -7.34 21.24 -11.88
N ALA A 320 -8.18 20.79 -10.93
CA ALA A 320 -8.48 21.52 -9.70
C ALA A 320 -7.41 21.34 -8.61
N LEU A 321 -6.57 20.30 -8.69
CA LEU A 321 -5.59 19.92 -7.67
C LEU A 321 -4.27 20.72 -7.77
N ARG A 322 -4.34 22.04 -7.66
CA ARG A 322 -3.20 22.94 -7.92
C ARG A 322 -1.99 22.76 -6.97
N ASN A 323 -2.19 22.12 -5.83
CA ASN A 323 -1.13 21.84 -4.85
C ASN A 323 -0.43 20.50 -5.07
N LEU A 324 -0.83 19.75 -6.11
CA LEU A 324 -0.27 18.43 -6.39
C LEU A 324 1.20 18.54 -6.80
N ARG A 325 2.04 17.80 -6.11
CA ARG A 325 3.48 17.67 -6.35
C ARG A 325 3.85 16.32 -6.96
N VAL A 326 3.10 15.28 -6.61
CA VAL A 326 3.38 13.90 -7.01
C VAL A 326 2.13 13.27 -7.61
N LEU A 327 2.23 12.78 -8.84
CA LEU A 327 1.14 12.13 -9.56
C LEU A 327 1.62 10.83 -10.21
N TYR A 328 1.04 9.70 -9.78
CA TYR A 328 1.27 8.39 -10.39
C TYR A 328 0.00 7.89 -11.07
N LEU A 329 0.06 7.70 -12.38
CA LEU A 329 -1.04 7.31 -13.26
C LEU A 329 -0.70 6.08 -14.11
N ASP A 330 0.11 5.15 -13.58
CA ASP A 330 0.50 3.97 -14.33
C ASP A 330 -0.71 3.08 -14.64
N MET A 331 -1.04 2.99 -15.91
CA MET A 331 -2.15 2.23 -16.46
C MET A 331 -1.60 0.86 -16.81
N GLY A 332 -1.52 -0.06 -15.85
CA GLY A 332 -0.81 -1.33 -16.01
C GLY A 332 -1.05 -2.04 -17.34
N ILE A 333 -0.07 -2.86 -17.76
CA ILE A 333 0.23 -3.53 -19.06
C ILE A 333 -0.91 -4.16 -19.91
N GLN A 334 -2.19 -3.92 -19.63
CA GLN A 334 -3.29 -4.38 -20.46
C GLN A 334 -3.30 -3.62 -21.79
N ALA A 335 -3.55 -4.35 -22.89
CA ALA A 335 -3.66 -3.73 -24.20
C ALA A 335 -4.84 -2.74 -24.20
N PRO A 336 -4.71 -1.59 -24.88
CA PRO A 336 -5.81 -0.64 -24.98
C PRO A 336 -6.98 -1.35 -25.65
N ALA A 337 -8.20 -1.04 -25.21
CA ALA A 337 -9.36 -1.36 -26.04
C ALA A 337 -9.19 -0.66 -27.41
N PRO A 338 -9.49 -1.35 -28.54
CA PRO A 338 -9.18 -0.86 -29.88
C PRO A 338 -9.80 0.50 -30.23
N ASP A 339 -10.84 0.93 -29.52
CA ASP A 339 -11.58 2.18 -29.76
C ASP A 339 -11.25 3.31 -28.76
N MET A 340 -10.22 3.15 -27.92
CA MET A 340 -9.92 4.11 -26.86
C MET A 340 -9.14 5.33 -27.39
N PRO A 341 -9.61 6.59 -27.16
CA PRO A 341 -8.91 7.77 -27.65
C PRO A 341 -7.56 7.95 -26.96
N PRO A 342 -6.53 8.43 -27.67
CA PRO A 342 -5.20 8.54 -27.08
C PRO A 342 -5.20 9.61 -25.97
N MET A 343 -4.62 9.28 -24.81
CA MET A 343 -4.80 10.06 -23.59
C MET A 343 -4.07 11.42 -23.60
N HIS A 344 -3.10 11.62 -24.50
CA HIS A 344 -2.30 12.86 -24.59
C HIS A 344 -3.18 14.12 -24.75
N ARG A 345 -4.26 14.07 -25.53
CA ARG A 345 -5.16 15.22 -25.72
C ARG A 345 -5.90 15.63 -24.45
N GLN A 346 -6.10 14.69 -23.52
CA GLN A 346 -6.70 14.99 -22.21
C GLN A 346 -5.64 15.54 -21.27
N CYS A 347 -4.41 15.02 -21.33
CA CYS A 347 -3.28 15.54 -20.55
C CYS A 347 -3.03 17.03 -20.84
N ASP A 348 -3.15 17.45 -22.09
CA ASP A 348 -2.97 18.83 -22.53
C ASP A 348 -3.81 19.80 -21.67
N ALA A 349 -5.12 19.59 -21.63
CA ALA A 349 -6.02 20.46 -20.86
C ALA A 349 -5.92 20.28 -19.33
N LEU A 350 -5.52 19.09 -18.84
CA LEU A 350 -5.65 18.73 -17.43
C LEU A 350 -4.37 18.87 -16.61
N LEU A 351 -3.20 18.77 -17.24
CA LEU A 351 -1.91 18.89 -16.55
C LEU A 351 -1.36 20.31 -16.57
N GLY A 352 -1.74 21.14 -17.56
CA GLY A 352 -1.33 22.54 -17.65
C GLY A 352 -1.52 23.35 -16.34
N PRO A 353 -2.66 23.23 -15.62
CA PRO A 353 -2.88 23.93 -14.36
C PRO A 353 -2.00 23.49 -13.17
N LEU A 354 -1.33 22.33 -13.26
CA LEU A 354 -0.58 21.71 -12.16
C LEU A 354 0.86 22.24 -12.07
N GLN A 355 1.01 23.54 -11.81
CA GLN A 355 2.33 24.22 -11.84
C GLN A 355 3.31 23.79 -10.73
N ASN A 356 2.84 23.08 -9.71
CA ASN A 356 3.65 22.58 -8.61
C ASN A 356 4.08 21.12 -8.79
N LEU A 357 3.73 20.49 -9.92
CA LEU A 357 4.00 19.08 -10.16
C LEU A 357 5.50 18.85 -10.33
N GLY A 358 6.11 18.14 -9.39
CA GLY A 358 7.53 17.78 -9.42
C GLY A 358 7.76 16.36 -9.94
N ILE A 359 6.82 15.45 -9.67
CA ILE A 359 6.94 14.03 -10.02
C ILE A 359 5.71 13.59 -10.80
N LEU A 360 5.93 13.09 -12.02
CA LEU A 360 4.88 12.55 -12.88
C LEU A 360 5.27 11.17 -13.41
N SER A 361 4.43 10.19 -13.16
CA SER A 361 4.51 8.87 -13.79
C SER A 361 3.24 8.57 -14.57
N MET A 362 3.38 8.27 -15.86
CA MET A 362 2.29 7.88 -16.77
C MET A 362 2.75 6.68 -17.62
N GLY A 363 3.02 5.57 -16.95
CA GLY A 363 3.31 4.30 -17.61
C GLY A 363 2.08 3.70 -18.30
N ALA A 364 2.28 3.08 -19.46
CA ALA A 364 1.26 2.33 -20.20
C ALA A 364 -0.08 3.08 -20.43
N CYS A 365 0.00 4.40 -20.58
CA CYS A 365 -1.12 5.34 -20.73
C CYS A 365 -1.59 5.54 -22.18
N HIS A 366 -1.12 4.71 -23.12
CA HIS A 366 -1.40 4.82 -24.57
C HIS A 366 -1.13 6.22 -25.14
N LEU A 367 -0.09 6.89 -24.65
CA LEU A 367 0.34 8.17 -25.20
C LEU A 367 0.95 7.92 -26.57
N GLN A 368 0.39 8.53 -27.62
CA GLN A 368 0.94 8.49 -28.98
C GLN A 368 1.91 9.65 -29.25
N ALA A 369 1.73 10.77 -28.53
CA ALA A 369 2.58 11.94 -28.58
C ALA A 369 2.77 12.50 -27.16
N PHE A 370 3.85 13.27 -26.99
CA PHE A 370 4.10 13.97 -25.74
C PHE A 370 3.12 15.15 -25.59
N PRO A 371 2.43 15.30 -24.43
CA PRO A 371 1.50 16.41 -24.20
C PRO A 371 2.19 17.78 -24.27
N ALA A 372 1.60 18.74 -25.00
CA ALA A 372 2.24 20.03 -25.25
C ALA A 372 2.41 20.86 -23.97
N GLU A 373 1.43 20.81 -23.08
CA GLU A 373 1.41 21.52 -21.81
C GLU A 373 2.43 20.96 -20.82
N LEU A 374 2.78 19.67 -20.91
CA LEU A 374 3.90 19.10 -20.17
C LEU A 374 5.24 19.64 -20.66
N ALA A 375 5.35 20.04 -21.92
CA ALA A 375 6.60 20.59 -22.46
C ALA A 375 6.93 21.96 -21.82
N CYS A 376 5.90 22.67 -21.36
CA CYS A 376 6.00 23.97 -20.71
C CYS A 376 6.21 23.89 -19.19
N GLN A 377 6.13 22.70 -18.57
CA GLN A 377 6.22 22.57 -17.11
C GLN A 377 7.65 22.63 -16.59
N SER A 378 8.06 23.73 -15.96
CA SER A 378 9.41 23.90 -15.39
C SER A 378 9.60 23.29 -14.00
N SER A 379 8.54 22.84 -13.33
CA SER A 379 8.58 22.29 -11.97
C SER A 379 9.00 20.82 -11.90
N LEU A 380 8.94 20.11 -13.03
CA LEU A 380 9.19 18.67 -13.09
C LEU A 380 10.66 18.34 -12.77
N ARG A 381 10.84 17.41 -11.83
CA ARG A 381 12.11 16.83 -11.41
C ARG A 381 12.22 15.35 -11.75
N ALA A 382 11.11 14.62 -11.74
CA ALA A 382 11.07 13.23 -12.15
C ALA A 382 9.91 12.97 -13.11
N LEU A 383 10.22 12.33 -14.24
CA LEU A 383 9.26 12.02 -15.28
C LEU A 383 9.40 10.59 -15.76
N TYR A 384 8.30 9.85 -15.85
CA TYR A 384 8.28 8.45 -16.24
C TYR A 384 7.15 8.18 -17.23
N LEU A 385 7.52 7.65 -18.39
CA LEU A 385 6.67 7.58 -19.57
C LEU A 385 6.84 6.25 -20.32
N ASP A 386 7.12 5.16 -19.60
CA ASP A 386 7.35 3.85 -20.18
C ASP A 386 6.09 3.19 -20.76
N ASP A 387 6.31 2.18 -21.59
CA ASP A 387 5.28 1.34 -22.21
C ASP A 387 4.17 2.15 -22.93
N ASN A 388 4.54 3.30 -23.50
CA ASN A 388 3.66 4.14 -24.30
C ASN A 388 3.88 3.92 -25.80
N SER A 389 3.05 4.56 -26.64
CA SER A 389 3.17 4.51 -28.11
C SER A 389 3.86 5.75 -28.69
N MET A 390 4.62 6.47 -27.87
CA MET A 390 5.32 7.69 -28.27
C MET A 390 6.58 7.37 -29.08
N THR A 391 6.92 8.26 -30.01
CA THR A 391 8.10 8.09 -30.87
C THR A 391 9.28 8.96 -30.45
N SER A 392 9.03 10.14 -29.86
CA SER A 392 10.07 11.11 -29.50
C SER A 392 9.61 12.02 -28.35
N LEU A 393 10.58 12.66 -27.71
CA LEU A 393 10.40 13.73 -26.73
C LEU A 393 10.69 15.09 -27.39
N PRO A 394 9.83 16.10 -27.22
CA PRO A 394 10.10 17.45 -27.69
C PRO A 394 11.10 18.17 -26.79
N ALA A 395 11.81 19.17 -27.33
CA ALA A 395 12.50 20.13 -26.47
C ALA A 395 11.48 20.98 -25.70
N GLY A 396 11.73 21.24 -24.41
CA GLY A 396 10.83 22.02 -23.58
C GLY A 396 11.46 22.42 -22.24
N ALA A 397 10.77 23.30 -21.51
CA ALA A 397 11.19 23.81 -20.21
C ALA A 397 11.28 22.72 -19.12
N TYR A 398 10.56 21.61 -19.30
CA TYR A 398 10.60 20.48 -18.37
C TYR A 398 11.97 19.82 -18.22
N LEU A 399 12.88 20.03 -19.18
CA LEU A 399 14.23 19.47 -19.13
C LEU A 399 15.16 20.25 -18.20
N ASP A 400 14.88 21.52 -17.92
CA ASP A 400 15.78 22.40 -17.15
C ASP A 400 15.94 21.93 -15.69
N GLY A 401 14.85 21.42 -15.10
CA GLY A 401 14.77 20.95 -13.72
C GLY A 401 14.86 19.44 -13.54
N LEU A 402 14.89 18.67 -14.63
CA LEU A 402 14.73 17.22 -14.57
C LEU A 402 15.96 16.52 -14.01
N HIS A 403 15.77 15.72 -12.97
CA HIS A 403 16.79 14.87 -12.35
C HIS A 403 16.67 13.41 -12.76
N VAL A 404 15.44 12.91 -12.88
CA VAL A 404 15.17 11.49 -13.16
C VAL A 404 14.24 11.36 -14.36
N LEU A 405 14.64 10.58 -15.36
CA LEU A 405 13.81 10.31 -16.55
C LEU A 405 13.67 8.81 -16.76
N GLY A 406 12.44 8.33 -16.95
CA GLY A 406 12.14 6.97 -17.39
C GLY A 406 11.44 6.94 -18.74
N VAL A 407 12.05 6.29 -19.72
CA VAL A 407 11.52 6.19 -21.10
C VAL A 407 11.88 4.88 -21.76
N ASP A 408 11.19 4.56 -22.86
CA ASP A 408 11.50 3.41 -23.70
C ASP A 408 12.69 3.67 -24.64
N TRP A 409 13.35 2.60 -25.06
CA TRP A 409 14.50 2.66 -25.97
C TRP A 409 14.23 3.39 -27.28
N ARG A 410 13.05 3.19 -27.89
CA ARG A 410 12.69 3.85 -29.15
C ARG A 410 12.67 5.37 -29.02
N VAL A 411 12.12 5.85 -27.90
CA VAL A 411 12.04 7.28 -27.60
C VAL A 411 13.44 7.85 -27.39
N LEU A 412 14.33 7.10 -26.72
CA LEU A 412 15.73 7.48 -26.54
C LEU A 412 16.46 7.65 -27.88
N PHE A 413 16.36 6.67 -28.79
CA PHE A 413 17.03 6.74 -30.09
C PHE A 413 16.63 7.97 -30.90
N ASN A 414 15.37 8.39 -30.84
CA ASN A 414 14.92 9.58 -31.58
C ASN A 414 15.16 10.90 -30.83
N SER A 415 15.41 10.86 -29.51
CA SER A 415 15.43 12.04 -28.65
C SER A 415 16.77 12.28 -27.92
N HIS A 416 17.83 11.54 -28.28
CA HIS A 416 19.12 11.65 -27.61
C HIS A 416 19.73 13.07 -27.67
N ALA A 417 19.41 13.84 -28.71
CA ALA A 417 19.86 15.23 -28.85
C ALA A 417 19.14 16.16 -27.87
N VAL A 418 17.87 15.87 -27.57
CA VAL A 418 17.06 16.63 -26.62
C VAL A 418 17.59 16.45 -25.20
N LEU A 419 18.03 15.23 -24.84
CA LEU A 419 18.61 14.95 -23.53
C LEU A 419 19.86 15.79 -23.21
N ARG A 420 20.61 16.26 -24.21
CA ARG A 420 21.77 17.17 -23.99
C ARG A 420 21.37 18.50 -23.36
N HIS A 421 20.12 18.91 -23.52
CA HIS A 421 19.60 20.13 -22.92
C HIS A 421 19.23 19.94 -21.43
N ALA A 422 19.06 18.70 -20.97
CA ALA A 422 18.70 18.36 -19.59
C ALA A 422 19.91 18.40 -18.66
N ARG A 423 20.46 19.58 -18.40
CA ARG A 423 21.74 19.78 -17.66
C ARG A 423 21.77 19.25 -16.22
N ARG A 424 20.62 18.89 -15.67
CA ARG A 424 20.44 18.39 -14.29
C ARG A 424 20.08 16.91 -14.22
N LEU A 425 19.97 16.24 -15.36
CA LEU A 425 19.59 14.82 -15.43
C LEU A 425 20.72 13.98 -14.82
N SER A 426 20.43 13.32 -13.70
CA SER A 426 21.36 12.48 -12.96
C SER A 426 21.10 11.00 -13.17
N LYS A 427 19.84 10.63 -13.39
CA LYS A 427 19.36 9.26 -13.40
C LYS A 427 18.47 9.01 -14.62
N LEU A 428 18.83 8.01 -15.42
CA LEU A 428 18.06 7.59 -16.58
C LEU A 428 17.63 6.15 -16.41
N CYS A 429 16.33 5.90 -16.49
CA CYS A 429 15.74 4.57 -16.49
C CYS A 429 15.27 4.24 -17.89
N LEU A 430 15.81 3.17 -18.48
CA LEU A 430 15.36 2.68 -19.77
C LEU A 430 14.51 1.44 -19.55
N MET A 431 13.28 1.45 -20.06
CA MET A 431 12.31 0.36 -19.86
C MET A 431 12.20 -0.54 -21.09
N ALA A 432 11.14 -1.36 -21.14
CA ALA A 432 10.99 -2.42 -22.12
C ALA A 432 11.17 -1.93 -23.57
N MET A 433 11.77 -2.80 -24.36
CA MET A 433 11.55 -2.83 -25.80
C MET A 433 10.13 -3.37 -25.97
N GLY A 434 9.13 -2.51 -26.11
CA GLY A 434 7.72 -2.93 -26.15
C GLY A 434 7.41 -4.02 -27.18
N LYS A 435 6.16 -4.49 -27.22
CA LYS A 435 5.57 -5.53 -28.12
C LYS A 435 5.77 -5.35 -29.64
N LEU A 436 6.60 -4.43 -30.10
CA LEU A 436 6.87 -4.17 -31.51
C LEU A 436 8.18 -4.85 -31.97
N GLU A 437 8.13 -6.17 -32.04
CA GLU A 437 8.95 -6.93 -33.01
C GLU A 437 8.44 -6.72 -34.46
N ALA A 438 7.29 -6.06 -34.65
CA ALA A 438 6.60 -5.95 -35.94
C ALA A 438 6.92 -4.69 -36.78
N GLU A 439 7.41 -3.61 -36.18
CA GLU A 439 7.74 -2.38 -36.91
C GLU A 439 9.20 -1.98 -36.66
N ALA A 440 10.09 -2.66 -37.40
CA ALA A 440 11.51 -2.38 -37.45
C ALA A 440 11.79 -0.96 -37.97
N ALA A 441 11.84 0.01 -37.06
CA ALA A 441 12.75 1.14 -37.22
C ALA A 441 14.13 0.64 -36.78
N VAL A 442 14.89 0.14 -37.75
CA VAL A 442 16.27 -0.34 -37.57
C VAL A 442 17.12 0.83 -37.08
N ALA A 443 17.53 0.81 -35.81
CA ALA A 443 18.57 1.72 -35.33
C ALA A 443 19.84 1.43 -36.13
N THR A 444 20.34 2.41 -36.87
CA THR A 444 21.58 2.27 -37.64
C THR A 444 22.79 2.33 -36.70
N GLU A 445 23.95 1.83 -37.14
CA GLU A 445 25.19 1.98 -36.35
C GLU A 445 25.51 3.45 -36.02
N GLY A 446 25.12 4.38 -36.91
CA GLY A 446 25.23 5.82 -36.68
C GLY A 446 24.38 6.32 -35.52
N ASP A 447 23.14 5.83 -35.41
CA ASP A 447 22.23 6.21 -34.32
C ASP A 447 22.74 5.70 -32.97
N VAL A 448 23.27 4.47 -32.94
CA VAL A 448 23.91 3.89 -31.76
C VAL A 448 25.10 4.75 -31.31
N ALA A 449 25.99 5.12 -32.24
CA ALA A 449 27.13 5.97 -31.93
C ALA A 449 26.70 7.36 -31.43
N ALA A 450 25.66 7.94 -32.03
CA ALA A 450 25.12 9.25 -31.63
C ALA A 450 24.52 9.24 -30.23
N VAL A 451 23.78 8.17 -29.87
CA VAL A 451 23.25 7.96 -28.53
C VAL A 451 24.39 7.78 -27.51
N VAL A 452 25.38 6.94 -27.81
CA VAL A 452 26.56 6.74 -26.94
C VAL A 452 27.27 8.05 -26.68
N CYS A 453 27.57 8.82 -27.72
CA CYS A 453 28.22 10.12 -27.59
C CYS A 453 27.38 11.11 -26.78
N SER A 454 26.05 11.07 -26.90
CA SER A 454 25.16 11.97 -26.17
C SER A 454 25.05 11.61 -24.69
N LEU A 455 25.01 10.31 -24.35
CA LEU A 455 24.91 9.83 -22.97
C LEU A 455 26.26 9.88 -22.25
N ALA A 456 27.34 9.38 -22.88
CA ALA A 456 28.69 9.40 -22.32
C ALA A 456 29.30 10.81 -22.23
N GLY A 457 28.79 11.76 -23.02
CA GLY A 457 29.19 13.17 -22.95
C GLY A 457 28.31 14.00 -22.01
N HIS A 458 27.33 13.41 -21.32
CA HIS A 458 26.36 14.16 -20.53
C HIS A 458 26.96 14.63 -19.19
N PRO A 459 26.91 15.93 -18.86
CA PRO A 459 27.70 16.50 -17.76
C PRO A 459 27.26 16.05 -16.36
N SER A 460 25.98 15.70 -16.18
CA SER A 460 25.40 15.40 -14.87
C SER A 460 24.90 13.97 -14.73
N LEU A 461 24.91 13.18 -15.81
CA LEU A 461 24.36 11.83 -15.77
C LEU A 461 25.31 10.95 -14.96
N ARG A 462 24.77 10.21 -14.00
CA ARG A 462 25.54 9.34 -13.09
C ARG A 462 25.07 7.92 -13.11
N GLN A 463 23.76 7.69 -13.22
CA GLN A 463 23.19 6.35 -13.16
C GLN A 463 22.28 6.07 -14.35
N VAL A 464 22.45 4.89 -14.94
CA VAL A 464 21.58 4.36 -15.98
C VAL A 464 21.06 2.99 -15.54
N LEU A 465 19.75 2.87 -15.36
CA LEU A 465 19.06 1.62 -15.08
C LEU A 465 18.55 1.00 -16.37
N LEU A 466 18.68 -0.32 -16.48
CA LEU A 466 18.18 -1.09 -17.61
C LEU A 466 17.56 -2.43 -17.18
N PRO A 467 16.58 -2.94 -17.94
CA PRO A 467 16.01 -4.27 -17.72
C PRO A 467 17.04 -5.35 -17.99
N SER A 468 16.97 -6.43 -17.21
CA SER A 468 17.61 -7.70 -17.54
C SER A 468 17.12 -8.11 -18.92
N LEU A 469 18.08 -8.14 -19.83
CA LEU A 469 17.90 -8.41 -21.23
C LEU A 469 17.78 -9.93 -21.40
N ASP A 470 16.61 -10.50 -21.12
CA ASP A 470 16.38 -11.93 -21.22
C ASP A 470 16.08 -12.32 -22.68
N GLY A 471 17.12 -12.78 -23.40
CA GLY A 471 17.00 -13.78 -24.48
C GLY A 471 16.45 -13.38 -25.86
N HIS A 472 15.98 -12.15 -26.09
CA HIS A 472 15.44 -11.77 -27.41
C HIS A 472 16.56 -11.34 -28.40
N ARG A 473 16.61 -11.99 -29.57
CA ARG A 473 17.57 -11.71 -30.66
C ARG A 473 17.05 -10.67 -31.66
N SER A 474 16.49 -9.55 -31.19
CA SER A 474 16.04 -8.48 -32.08
C SER A 474 17.18 -7.52 -32.45
N GLN A 475 17.11 -6.83 -33.59
CA GLN A 475 18.15 -5.86 -33.98
C GLN A 475 18.22 -4.66 -33.02
N LEU A 476 17.07 -4.22 -32.49
CA LEU A 476 17.00 -3.19 -31.45
C LEU A 476 17.74 -3.61 -30.18
N TYR A 477 17.69 -4.90 -29.84
CA TYR A 477 18.41 -5.46 -28.70
C TYR A 477 19.93 -5.38 -28.88
N ILE A 478 20.43 -5.70 -30.07
CA ILE A 478 21.86 -5.56 -30.40
C ILE A 478 22.28 -4.10 -30.35
N ALA A 479 21.47 -3.19 -30.91
CA ALA A 479 21.71 -1.75 -30.86
C ALA A 479 21.77 -1.23 -29.41
N ALA A 480 20.81 -1.62 -28.56
CA ALA A 480 20.80 -1.26 -27.14
C ALA A 480 22.01 -1.80 -26.38
N LEU A 481 22.39 -3.06 -26.60
CA LEU A 481 23.61 -3.63 -26.02
C LEU A 481 24.86 -2.85 -26.44
N ASN A 482 24.96 -2.47 -27.71
CA ASN A 482 26.09 -1.66 -28.20
C ASN A 482 26.11 -0.27 -27.57
N VAL A 483 24.94 0.37 -27.37
CA VAL A 483 24.84 1.62 -26.62
C VAL A 483 25.38 1.43 -25.20
N LEU A 484 24.97 0.37 -24.51
CA LEU A 484 25.39 0.10 -23.13
C LEU A 484 26.88 -0.21 -23.02
N ILE A 485 27.43 -1.00 -23.95
CA ILE A 485 28.87 -1.27 -24.00
C ILE A 485 29.64 0.03 -24.24
N GLY A 486 29.12 0.91 -25.11
CA GLY A 486 29.70 2.23 -25.35
C GLY A 486 29.66 3.12 -24.11
N VAL A 487 28.51 3.18 -23.42
CA VAL A 487 28.28 4.04 -22.25
C VAL A 487 29.01 3.53 -21.00
N SER A 488 29.09 2.21 -20.79
CA SER A 488 29.80 1.60 -19.65
C SER A 488 31.32 1.82 -19.67
N ARG A 489 31.90 2.21 -20.82
CA ARG A 489 33.30 2.66 -20.90
C ARG A 489 33.53 4.03 -20.28
N ALA A 490 32.47 4.80 -20.04
CA ALA A 490 32.56 6.10 -19.39
C ALA A 490 32.67 5.94 -17.87
N GLN A 491 33.82 6.33 -17.30
CA GLN A 491 34.13 6.11 -15.88
C GLN A 491 33.23 6.86 -14.88
N HIS A 492 32.44 7.83 -15.34
CA HIS A 492 31.52 8.61 -14.50
C HIS A 492 30.09 8.06 -14.46
N LEU A 493 29.79 7.02 -15.26
CA LEU A 493 28.46 6.43 -15.37
C LEU A 493 28.40 5.04 -14.73
N GLU A 494 27.52 4.90 -13.76
CA GLU A 494 27.12 3.63 -13.17
C GLU A 494 25.97 3.05 -13.99
N VAL A 495 26.22 1.93 -14.64
CA VAL A 495 25.23 1.21 -15.44
C VAL A 495 24.79 -0.03 -14.67
N LYS A 496 23.52 -0.09 -14.26
CA LYS A 496 22.98 -1.18 -13.43
C LYS A 496 21.89 -1.94 -14.18
N ALA A 497 22.11 -3.24 -14.36
CA ALA A 497 21.15 -4.19 -14.93
C ALA A 497 20.26 -4.76 -13.82
N VAL A 498 18.95 -4.62 -13.97
CA VAL A 498 17.97 -5.06 -12.98
C VAL A 498 16.84 -5.78 -13.69
N THR A 499 16.27 -6.84 -13.11
CA THR A 499 15.08 -7.49 -13.68
C THR A 499 13.94 -6.50 -13.85
N TYR A 500 13.05 -6.69 -14.83
CA TYR A 500 11.93 -5.77 -15.11
C TYR A 500 11.11 -5.42 -13.85
N HIS A 501 10.81 -6.41 -13.01
CA HIS A 501 10.16 -6.18 -11.71
C HIS A 501 11.04 -5.43 -10.69
N GLY A 502 12.36 -5.60 -10.75
CA GLY A 502 13.28 -4.85 -9.91
C GLY A 502 13.47 -3.40 -10.35
N ILE A 503 13.32 -3.09 -11.64
CA ILE A 503 13.37 -1.70 -12.12
C ILE A 503 12.24 -0.87 -11.52
N GLY A 504 11.02 -1.40 -11.48
CA GLY A 504 9.91 -0.71 -10.83
C GLY A 504 10.21 -0.37 -9.36
N ASN A 505 10.90 -1.25 -8.64
CA ASN A 505 11.31 -0.98 -7.26
C ASN A 505 12.42 0.08 -7.16
N GLU A 506 13.47 -0.04 -7.97
CA GLU A 506 14.60 0.90 -7.99
C GLU A 506 14.19 2.29 -8.48
N TRP A 507 13.27 2.36 -9.44
CA TRP A 507 12.62 3.58 -9.89
C TRP A 507 11.85 4.26 -8.75
N LEU A 508 11.02 3.49 -8.02
CA LEU A 508 10.32 4.03 -6.85
C LEU A 508 11.29 4.48 -5.76
N ASP A 509 12.45 3.84 -5.62
CA ASP A 509 13.49 4.28 -4.70
C ASP A 509 14.12 5.61 -5.15
N TRP A 510 14.42 5.77 -6.44
CA TRP A 510 14.90 7.04 -7.00
C TRP A 510 13.91 8.18 -6.82
N LEU A 511 12.62 7.90 -6.99
CA LEU A 511 11.57 8.86 -6.72
C LEU A 511 11.50 9.26 -5.26
N ARG A 512 11.61 8.30 -4.34
CA ARG A 512 11.66 8.59 -2.90
C ARG A 512 12.86 9.47 -2.53
N GLU A 513 14.00 9.30 -3.20
CA GLU A 513 15.15 10.19 -3.01
C GLU A 513 14.81 11.62 -3.45
N VAL A 514 14.17 11.79 -4.61
CA VAL A 514 13.72 13.12 -5.07
C VAL A 514 12.67 13.71 -4.13
N GLU A 515 11.70 12.92 -3.68
CA GLU A 515 10.70 13.32 -2.68
C GLU A 515 11.36 13.74 -1.35
N ALA A 516 12.39 13.01 -0.92
CA ALA A 516 13.14 13.30 0.30
C ALA A 516 14.01 14.56 0.17
N GLU A 517 14.61 14.81 -1.00
CA GLU A 517 15.32 16.05 -1.29
C GLU A 517 14.38 17.26 -1.29
N GLU A 518 13.16 17.12 -1.82
CA GLU A 518 12.14 18.16 -1.75
C GLU A 518 11.63 18.40 -0.31
N ALA A 519 11.46 17.32 0.47
CA ALA A 519 11.05 17.41 1.87
C ALA A 519 12.15 17.98 2.77
N GLY A 520 13.42 17.65 2.52
CA GLY A 520 14.57 18.11 3.30
C GLY A 520 14.90 19.61 3.15
N GLY A 521 14.42 20.26 2.09
CA GLY A 521 14.52 21.71 1.90
C GLY A 521 13.57 22.54 2.78
N ASN A 522 12.50 21.92 3.30
CA ASN A 522 11.54 22.55 4.21
C ASN A 522 11.50 21.73 5.50
N GLY A 523 12.16 22.20 6.57
CA GLY A 523 12.39 21.47 7.83
C GLY A 523 11.16 20.91 8.56
N CYS A 524 10.60 19.81 8.05
CA CYS A 524 9.59 18.99 8.71
C CYS A 524 10.21 17.60 9.00
N PRO A 525 10.58 17.30 10.25
CA PRO A 525 11.13 15.99 10.60
C PRO A 525 9.96 15.00 10.74
N GLY A 526 9.76 14.11 9.76
CA GLY A 526 8.76 13.05 9.89
C GLY A 526 8.31 12.31 8.62
N ALA A 527 8.71 12.76 7.42
CA ALA A 527 8.36 12.07 6.18
C ALA A 527 9.26 10.84 5.96
N ALA A 528 8.93 9.71 6.60
CA ALA A 528 9.42 8.42 6.12
C ALA A 528 8.87 8.18 4.70
N PRO A 529 9.65 7.61 3.75
CA PRO A 529 9.12 7.24 2.45
C PRO A 529 8.16 6.06 2.64
N LEU A 530 6.86 6.32 2.49
CA LEU A 530 5.81 5.38 2.92
C LEU A 530 5.22 4.54 1.78
N LEU A 531 5.78 4.53 0.57
CA LEU A 531 5.51 3.42 -0.35
C LEU A 531 6.05 2.14 0.31
N GLY A 532 5.21 1.47 1.10
CA GLY A 532 5.53 0.15 1.65
C GLY A 532 5.88 -0.75 0.48
N ARG A 533 6.85 -1.66 0.65
CA ARG A 533 7.18 -2.70 -0.33
C ARG A 533 5.88 -3.15 -0.99
N VAL A 534 5.70 -2.81 -2.27
CA VAL A 534 4.67 -3.43 -3.10
C VAL A 534 5.09 -4.90 -3.12
N SER A 535 4.51 -5.69 -2.24
CA SER A 535 4.62 -7.13 -2.31
C SER A 535 3.93 -7.48 -3.61
N SER A 536 4.71 -7.63 -4.68
CA SER A 536 4.22 -8.16 -5.95
C SER A 536 3.53 -9.48 -5.61
N THR A 537 2.20 -9.47 -5.63
CA THR A 537 1.40 -10.67 -5.63
C THR A 537 1.91 -11.47 -6.83
N ARG A 538 2.47 -12.65 -6.57
CA ARG A 538 2.74 -13.65 -7.60
C ARG A 538 1.44 -13.84 -8.38
N VAL A 539 1.34 -13.23 -9.56
CA VAL A 539 0.35 -13.64 -10.54
C VAL A 539 0.71 -15.09 -10.87
N PRO A 540 -0.21 -16.05 -10.70
CA PRO A 540 0.11 -17.45 -10.93
C PRO A 540 0.56 -17.61 -12.38
N ARG A 541 1.69 -18.29 -12.57
CA ARG A 541 2.14 -18.79 -13.88
C ARG A 541 0.97 -19.52 -14.53
N ARG A 542 0.28 -18.88 -15.48
CA ARG A 542 -0.45 -19.62 -16.50
C ARG A 542 0.59 -20.12 -17.50
N SER A 543 1.18 -21.25 -17.15
CA SER A 543 1.77 -22.16 -18.11
C SER A 543 0.64 -22.69 -19.00
N SER A 544 0.68 -22.37 -20.29
CA SER A 544 0.06 -23.20 -21.33
C SER A 544 0.25 -22.59 -22.71
N PRO A 545 0.55 -23.41 -23.73
CA PRO A 545 1.54 -24.47 -23.82
C PRO A 545 2.83 -24.01 -24.51
#